data_AF-A0A7S3GS50-F1
#
_entry.id   AF-A0A7S3GS50-F1
#
_cell.length_a   1.000
_cell.length_b   1.000
_cell.length_c   1.000
_cell.angle_alpha   90.00
_cell.angle_beta   90.00
_cell.angle_gamma   90.00
#
_symmetry.space_group_name_H-M   'P 1'
#
loop_
_entity.id
_entity.type
_entity.pdbx_description
1 polymer ?
#
loop_
_entity_poly.entity_id
_entity_poly.type
_entity_poly.pdbx_seq_one_letter_code
_entity_poly.pdbx_strand_id
1 'polypeptide(L)'
;MTTTTTSLVRVDQTCPSTKLDRSRGDPMLGKGKSSGRPTIWCWMLIKPDVQELSLLRLHLCLNTSLFRCDEHTLFSNVSVRSLMGALPGASLMQEVVLQQSLETVYGGPWKTSLNTDLFIAIWRDIFRRRLHLRQEWSVKLDADTVFIPDRLTPILSHIGPPAKRNAELYMNSCSWCVVKLIGPIEIFSRAALKQLDESMNRCEKEVDYHDVSEDVFLERCFALLKIPPVNADKQDKLLLPTWRVRNHEVKHCSKGWAAIHPFKDPKLLLRCFELSFGVPS
;
A
#
# COMPACT_ATOMS: atom_id res chain seq x y z
N MET A 1 28.88 25.49 -6.00
CA MET A 1 28.08 24.32 -6.40
C MET A 1 28.69 23.10 -5.74
N THR A 2 28.24 22.75 -4.55
CA THR A 2 28.65 21.55 -3.82
C THR A 2 27.83 20.38 -4.35
N THR A 3 28.44 19.56 -5.20
CA THR A 3 27.91 18.25 -5.57
C THR A 3 27.96 17.35 -4.36
N THR A 4 26.83 17.24 -3.65
CA THR A 4 26.64 16.24 -2.61
C THR A 4 26.61 14.87 -3.29
N THR A 5 27.72 14.14 -3.21
CA THR A 5 27.80 12.75 -3.65
C THR A 5 26.87 11.93 -2.76
N THR A 6 25.65 11.67 -3.23
CA THR A 6 24.72 10.74 -2.57
C THR A 6 25.43 9.39 -2.53
N SER A 7 25.85 8.94 -1.35
CA SER A 7 26.34 7.57 -1.19
C SER A 7 25.24 6.65 -1.68
N LEU A 8 25.48 5.93 -2.79
CA LEU A 8 24.52 4.98 -3.33
C LEU A 8 24.17 4.00 -2.21
N VAL A 9 22.92 4.05 -1.74
CA VAL A 9 22.43 3.10 -0.75
C VAL A 9 22.48 1.72 -1.40
N ARG A 10 23.38 0.87 -0.89
CA ARG A 10 23.58 -0.49 -1.40
C ARG A 10 22.73 -1.45 -0.57
N VAL A 11 21.79 -2.11 -1.24
CA VAL A 11 21.05 -3.25 -0.69
C VAL A 11 21.53 -4.51 -1.41
N ASP A 12 21.41 -5.66 -0.73
CA ASP A 12 21.66 -6.99 -1.31
C ASP A 12 20.93 -7.13 -2.66
N GLN A 13 21.68 -7.49 -3.69
CA GLN A 13 21.20 -7.60 -5.07
C GLN A 13 20.84 -9.04 -5.45
N THR A 14 20.72 -9.92 -4.46
CA THR A 14 20.24 -11.30 -4.64
C THR A 14 18.85 -11.45 -4.05
N CYS A 15 18.12 -12.50 -4.43
CA CYS A 15 16.90 -12.88 -3.72
C CYS A 15 17.23 -13.85 -2.60
N PRO A 16 16.60 -13.73 -1.42
CA PRO A 16 16.83 -14.70 -0.37
C PRO A 16 16.30 -16.08 -0.78
N SER A 17 16.91 -17.11 -0.21
CA SER A 17 16.33 -18.44 -0.20
C SER A 17 14.98 -18.41 0.51
N THR A 18 13.98 -19.00 -0.10
CA THR A 18 12.63 -19.10 0.46
C THR A 18 12.04 -20.46 0.11
N LYS A 19 11.17 -20.97 0.99
CA LYS A 19 10.37 -22.17 0.72
C LYS A 19 9.12 -21.87 -0.12
N LEU A 20 8.87 -20.60 -0.45
CA LEU A 20 7.77 -20.21 -1.33
C LEU A 20 8.05 -20.70 -2.75
N ASP A 21 7.16 -21.54 -3.26
CA ASP A 21 7.21 -22.00 -4.64
C ASP A 21 6.87 -20.84 -5.58
N ARG A 22 7.90 -20.32 -6.26
CA ARG A 22 7.78 -19.24 -7.25
C ARG A 22 7.06 -19.69 -8.53
N SER A 23 6.90 -21.00 -8.73
CA SER A 23 6.30 -21.62 -9.92
C SER A 23 4.83 -22.00 -9.73
N ARG A 24 4.30 -21.93 -8.49
CA ARG A 24 2.86 -21.98 -8.26
C ARG A 24 2.22 -20.70 -8.80
N GLY A 25 1.97 -20.72 -10.10
CA GLY A 25 0.83 -20.01 -10.66
C GLY A 25 -0.43 -20.60 -10.04
N ASP A 26 -0.81 -20.10 -8.88
CA ASP A 26 -2.17 -20.26 -8.36
C ASP A 26 -3.00 -19.06 -8.86
N PRO A 27 -4.28 -19.27 -9.20
CA PRO A 27 -4.75 -19.10 -10.57
C PRO A 27 -5.02 -17.63 -10.89
N MET A 28 -4.93 -17.31 -12.17
CA MET A 28 -5.43 -16.10 -12.86
C MET A 28 -4.38 -15.13 -13.44
N LEU A 29 -3.23 -15.63 -13.90
CA LEU A 29 -2.70 -15.14 -15.19
C LEU A 29 -3.30 -16.02 -16.30
N GLY A 30 -4.51 -15.68 -16.73
CA GLY A 30 -5.15 -16.27 -17.91
C GLY A 30 -6.32 -17.21 -17.60
N LYS A 31 -7.52 -16.64 -17.42
CA LYS A 31 -8.81 -17.21 -17.86
C LYS A 31 -9.85 -16.11 -17.96
N GLY A 32 -9.71 -15.25 -18.98
CA GLY A 32 -10.70 -14.23 -19.35
C GLY A 32 -10.91 -13.12 -18.32
N LYS A 33 -11.40 -11.96 -18.76
CA LYS A 33 -12.08 -11.05 -17.85
C LYS A 33 -13.27 -11.83 -17.29
N SER A 34 -13.20 -12.36 -16.07
CA SER A 34 -14.43 -12.76 -15.39
C SER A 34 -15.23 -11.47 -15.22
N SER A 35 -16.34 -11.37 -15.96
CA SER A 35 -17.20 -10.21 -15.92
C SER A 35 -17.64 -9.99 -14.47
N GLY A 36 -17.05 -8.98 -13.80
CA GLY A 36 -17.44 -8.59 -12.44
C GLY A 36 -16.37 -8.71 -11.34
N ARG A 37 -15.16 -9.26 -11.58
CA ARG A 37 -14.06 -9.21 -10.59
C ARG A 37 -13.55 -7.77 -10.42
N PRO A 38 -13.45 -7.23 -9.18
CA PRO A 38 -12.83 -5.94 -8.93
C PRO A 38 -11.37 -5.90 -9.38
N THR A 39 -11.02 -4.87 -10.15
CA THR A 39 -9.64 -4.59 -10.58
C THR A 39 -8.93 -3.63 -9.62
N ILE A 40 -7.64 -3.86 -9.36
CA ILE A 40 -6.87 -3.21 -8.29
C ILE A 40 -5.57 -2.62 -8.83
N TRP A 41 -5.38 -1.31 -8.63
CA TRP A 41 -4.09 -0.64 -8.77
C TRP A 41 -3.46 -0.44 -7.40
N CYS A 42 -2.25 -0.96 -7.21
CA CYS A 42 -1.50 -0.81 -5.97
C CYS A 42 -0.37 0.18 -6.12
N TRP A 43 -0.10 0.98 -5.09
CA TRP A 43 1.07 1.85 -5.08
C TRP A 43 1.70 1.94 -3.71
N MET A 44 2.98 2.26 -3.70
CA MET A 44 3.81 2.29 -2.50
C MET A 44 4.82 3.41 -2.65
N LEU A 45 4.96 4.21 -1.60
CA LEU A 45 6.09 5.13 -1.45
C LEU A 45 7.27 4.34 -0.87
N ILE A 46 8.45 4.49 -1.47
CA ILE A 46 9.70 3.88 -1.01
C ILE A 46 10.70 4.99 -0.72
N LYS A 47 11.02 5.15 0.56
CA LYS A 47 12.19 5.89 1.00
C LYS A 47 13.45 5.11 0.61
N PRO A 48 14.43 5.72 -0.10
CA PRO A 48 15.61 5.00 -0.55
C PRO A 48 16.65 4.84 0.57
N ASP A 49 16.24 4.28 1.71
CA ASP A 49 17.13 3.86 2.78
C ASP A 49 17.28 2.33 2.83
N VAL A 50 18.23 1.86 3.65
CA VAL A 50 18.53 0.42 3.75
C VAL A 50 17.32 -0.39 4.21
N GLN A 51 16.46 0.17 5.07
CA GLN A 51 15.32 -0.55 5.63
C GLN A 51 14.25 -0.77 4.56
N GLU A 52 13.70 0.30 3.98
CA GLU A 52 12.60 0.16 3.01
C GLU A 52 13.04 -0.52 1.71
N LEU A 53 14.27 -0.26 1.23
CA LEU A 53 14.81 -0.96 0.07
C LEU A 53 14.99 -2.47 0.34
N SER A 54 15.35 -2.86 1.57
CA SER A 54 15.43 -4.28 1.95
C SER A 54 14.06 -4.96 1.98
N LEU A 55 13.00 -4.23 2.35
CA LEU A 55 11.62 -4.72 2.32
C LEU A 55 11.10 -4.80 0.87
N LEU A 56 11.33 -3.77 0.05
CA LEU A 56 11.00 -3.76 -1.37
C LEU A 56 11.65 -4.94 -2.11
N ARG A 57 12.93 -5.22 -1.82
CA ARG A 57 13.63 -6.39 -2.37
C ARG A 57 12.85 -7.68 -2.11
N LEU A 58 12.31 -7.86 -0.91
CA LEU A 58 11.52 -9.06 -0.58
C LEU A 58 10.20 -9.09 -1.33
N HIS A 59 9.46 -7.98 -1.38
CA HIS A 59 8.21 -7.90 -2.15
C HIS A 59 8.45 -8.29 -3.62
N LEU A 60 9.54 -7.80 -4.23
CA LEU A 60 9.91 -8.10 -5.60
C LEU A 60 10.33 -9.57 -5.77
N CYS A 61 11.28 -10.04 -4.96
CA CYS A 61 11.81 -11.40 -5.05
C CYS A 61 10.79 -12.50 -4.81
N LEU A 62 9.78 -12.22 -3.99
CA LEU A 62 8.68 -13.13 -3.72
C LEU A 62 7.52 -12.96 -4.70
N ASN A 63 7.59 -11.96 -5.60
CA ASN A 63 6.52 -11.56 -6.49
C ASN A 63 5.18 -11.50 -5.75
N THR A 64 5.11 -10.71 -4.69
CA THR A 64 3.96 -10.61 -3.77
C THR A 64 3.59 -9.14 -3.53
N SER A 65 2.62 -8.87 -2.64
CA SER A 65 2.17 -7.51 -2.31
C SER A 65 1.74 -6.75 -3.58
N LEU A 66 2.18 -5.51 -3.77
CA LEU A 66 1.82 -4.69 -4.93
C LEU A 66 2.13 -5.35 -6.29
N PHE A 67 3.15 -6.21 -6.37
CA PHE A 67 3.54 -6.85 -7.64
C PHE A 67 2.52 -7.89 -8.13
N ARG A 68 1.55 -8.29 -7.30
CA ARG A 68 0.42 -9.16 -7.68
C ARG A 68 -0.90 -8.43 -7.88
N CYS A 69 -0.92 -7.10 -7.81
CA CYS A 69 -2.10 -6.32 -8.21
C CYS A 69 -2.21 -6.28 -9.75
N ASP A 70 -3.39 -5.95 -10.29
CA ASP A 70 -3.60 -5.86 -11.74
C ASP A 70 -2.69 -4.80 -12.39
N GLU A 71 -2.33 -3.79 -11.61
CA GLU A 71 -1.45 -2.68 -11.95
C GLU A 71 -0.69 -2.26 -10.71
N HIS A 72 0.56 -1.81 -10.85
CA HIS A 72 1.28 -1.20 -9.73
C HIS A 72 2.06 0.05 -10.11
N THR A 73 2.40 0.88 -9.12
CA THR A 73 3.34 1.98 -9.28
C THR A 73 4.15 2.21 -7.99
N LEU A 74 5.47 2.26 -8.11
CA LEU A 74 6.36 2.67 -7.04
C LEU A 74 6.61 4.18 -7.11
N PHE A 75 6.59 4.85 -5.97
CA PHE A 75 6.98 6.25 -5.85
C PHE A 75 8.26 6.33 -5.02
N SER A 76 9.24 7.11 -5.48
CA SER A 76 10.44 7.42 -4.70
C SER A 76 11.07 8.70 -5.26
N ASN A 77 12.02 9.31 -4.58
CA ASN A 77 12.80 10.44 -5.11
C ASN A 77 14.09 10.01 -5.83
N VAL A 78 14.27 8.70 -6.04
CA VAL A 78 15.32 8.09 -6.86
C VAL A 78 14.73 6.96 -7.71
N SER A 79 15.46 6.48 -8.73
CA SER A 79 15.04 5.30 -9.51
C SER A 79 15.27 4.02 -8.72
N VAL A 80 14.21 3.49 -8.09
CA VAL A 80 14.26 2.21 -7.37
C VAL A 80 14.47 1.04 -8.31
N ARG A 81 13.97 1.12 -9.55
CA ARG A 81 14.26 0.15 -10.60
C ARG A 81 15.77 0.04 -10.86
N SER A 82 16.48 1.16 -10.87
CA SER A 82 17.94 1.17 -11.07
C SER A 82 18.67 0.58 -9.86
N LEU A 83 18.20 0.85 -8.65
CA LEU A 83 18.77 0.27 -7.41
C LEU A 83 18.55 -1.25 -7.32
N MET A 84 17.44 -1.74 -7.87
CA MET A 84 17.02 -3.15 -7.84
C MET A 84 17.38 -3.92 -9.12
N GLY A 85 18.11 -3.33 -10.07
CA GLY A 85 18.21 -3.82 -11.46
C GLY A 85 18.75 -5.24 -11.65
N ALA A 86 19.47 -5.79 -10.67
CA ALA A 86 19.97 -7.17 -10.69
C ALA A 86 18.94 -8.22 -10.24
N LEU A 87 17.82 -7.80 -9.64
CA LEU A 87 16.79 -8.69 -9.12
C LEU A 87 15.81 -9.12 -10.22
N PRO A 88 15.30 -10.36 -10.17
CA PRO A 88 14.21 -10.81 -11.04
C PRO A 88 13.00 -9.88 -10.94
N GLY A 89 12.44 -9.49 -12.09
CA GLY A 89 11.25 -8.64 -12.16
C GLY A 89 11.52 -7.13 -12.03
N ALA A 90 12.73 -6.69 -11.71
CA ALA A 90 13.05 -5.27 -11.59
C ALA A 90 12.73 -4.47 -12.87
N SER A 91 13.00 -5.04 -14.04
CA SER A 91 12.70 -4.41 -15.33
C SER A 91 11.20 -4.18 -15.59
N LEU A 92 10.31 -4.89 -14.88
CA LEU A 92 8.85 -4.78 -15.00
C LEU A 92 8.26 -3.76 -14.01
N MET A 93 9.07 -3.22 -13.09
CA MET A 93 8.63 -2.20 -12.15
C MET A 93 8.18 -0.93 -12.89
N GLN A 94 6.94 -0.51 -12.63
CA GLN A 94 6.49 0.84 -12.95
C GLN A 94 6.87 1.76 -11.80
N GLU A 95 7.55 2.87 -12.09
CA GLU A 95 7.96 3.85 -11.07
C GLU A 95 7.67 5.29 -11.49
N VAL A 96 7.51 6.15 -10.50
CA VAL A 96 7.53 7.62 -10.62
C VAL A 96 8.65 8.15 -9.73
N VAL A 97 9.60 8.85 -10.35
CA VAL A 97 10.68 9.54 -9.64
C VAL A 97 10.22 10.97 -9.31
N LEU A 98 9.97 11.19 -8.03
CA LEU A 98 9.58 12.46 -7.43
C LEU A 98 10.76 13.44 -7.39
N GLN A 99 10.48 14.73 -7.54
CA GLN A 99 11.50 15.78 -7.49
C GLN A 99 11.72 16.35 -6.08
N GLN A 100 10.88 15.96 -5.12
CA GLN A 100 10.90 16.47 -3.75
C GLN A 100 11.63 15.53 -2.79
N SER A 101 12.03 16.07 -1.63
CA SER A 101 12.57 15.28 -0.52
C SER A 101 11.50 14.34 0.05
N LEU A 102 11.92 13.18 0.55
CA LEU A 102 11.09 12.24 1.32
C LEU A 102 11.34 12.34 2.83
N GLU A 103 12.13 13.32 3.28
CA GLU A 103 12.36 13.53 4.71
C GLU A 103 11.14 14.17 5.38
N THR A 104 10.76 13.62 6.53
CA THR A 104 9.56 14.01 7.28
C THR A 104 9.89 14.15 8.75
N VAL A 105 9.21 15.04 9.46
CA VAL A 105 9.38 15.19 10.92
C VAL A 105 8.55 14.12 11.63
N TYR A 106 9.13 13.46 12.63
CA TYR A 106 8.39 12.57 13.51
C TYR A 106 7.81 13.34 14.70
N GLY A 107 6.52 13.22 14.99
CA GLY A 107 5.88 14.05 16.00
C GLY A 107 4.38 13.84 16.14
N GLY A 108 3.70 14.90 16.55
CA GLY A 108 2.25 14.92 16.76
C GLY A 108 1.75 14.17 18.01
N PRO A 109 0.44 14.27 18.31
CA PRO A 109 -0.19 13.60 19.44
C PRO A 109 -0.07 12.07 19.40
N TRP A 110 0.02 11.49 18.20
CA TRP A 110 0.07 10.04 17.99
C TRP A 110 1.48 9.48 17.79
N LYS A 111 2.52 10.31 17.82
CA LYS A 111 3.92 9.91 17.57
C LYS A 111 4.04 9.17 16.23
N THR A 112 3.73 9.86 15.14
CA THR A 112 3.79 9.34 13.76
C THR A 112 4.64 10.26 12.88
N SER A 113 4.83 9.89 11.61
CA SER A 113 5.43 10.77 10.61
C SER A 113 4.46 11.88 10.22
N LEU A 114 4.87 13.14 10.37
CA LEU A 114 4.17 14.31 9.86
C LEU A 114 4.55 14.50 8.38
N ASN A 115 3.93 13.69 7.55
CA ASN A 115 4.26 13.49 6.13
C ASN A 115 3.15 14.02 5.19
N THR A 116 2.16 14.73 5.72
CA THR A 116 0.95 15.12 4.97
C THR A 116 1.26 15.94 3.72
N ASP A 117 2.13 16.96 3.80
CA ASP A 117 2.51 17.76 2.62
C ASP A 117 3.20 16.91 1.53
N LEU A 118 4.02 15.95 1.94
CA LEU A 118 4.66 15.00 1.02
C LEU A 118 3.59 14.17 0.29
N PHE A 119 2.61 13.65 1.02
CA PHE A 119 1.54 12.85 0.43
C PHE A 119 0.55 13.66 -0.40
N ILE A 120 0.23 14.92 -0.04
CA ILE A 120 -0.55 15.83 -0.89
C ILE A 120 0.12 15.98 -2.25
N ALA A 121 1.44 16.19 -2.28
CA ALA A 121 2.17 16.32 -3.54
C ALA A 121 2.19 15.02 -4.36
N ILE A 122 2.31 13.86 -3.70
CA ILE A 122 2.19 12.54 -4.37
C ILE A 122 0.79 12.35 -4.96
N TRP A 123 -0.27 12.67 -4.20
CA TRP A 123 -1.64 12.60 -4.69
C TRP A 123 -1.87 13.50 -5.90
N ARG A 124 -1.35 14.74 -5.87
CA ARG A 124 -1.39 15.64 -7.04
C ARG A 124 -0.67 15.04 -8.25
N ASP A 125 0.44 14.33 -8.08
CA ASP A 125 1.12 13.63 -9.16
C ASP A 125 0.27 12.46 -9.71
N ILE A 126 -0.32 11.66 -8.82
CA ILE A 126 -1.27 10.59 -9.15
C ILE A 126 -2.45 11.13 -9.96
N PHE A 127 -3.02 12.27 -9.58
CA PHE A 127 -4.15 12.89 -10.26
C PHE A 127 -3.78 13.45 -11.62
N ARG A 128 -2.69 14.23 -11.70
CA ARG A 128 -2.17 14.78 -12.95
C ARG A 128 -1.87 13.68 -13.99
N ARG A 129 -1.38 12.53 -13.54
CA ARG A 129 -1.10 11.35 -14.39
C ARG A 129 -2.32 10.44 -14.61
N ARG A 130 -3.46 10.74 -13.97
CA ARG A 130 -4.69 9.94 -14.00
C ARG A 130 -4.49 8.48 -13.56
N LEU A 131 -3.52 8.22 -12.67
CA LEU A 131 -3.24 6.86 -12.20
C LEU A 131 -4.41 6.27 -11.39
N HIS A 132 -5.09 7.12 -10.62
CA HIS A 132 -6.29 6.78 -9.86
C HIS A 132 -7.47 6.29 -10.73
N LEU A 133 -7.44 6.51 -12.05
CA LEU A 133 -8.49 6.08 -12.98
C LEU A 133 -8.21 4.72 -13.64
N ARG A 134 -7.02 4.14 -13.44
CA ARG A 134 -6.55 2.97 -14.20
C ARG A 134 -7.32 1.70 -13.85
N GLN A 135 -7.71 1.54 -12.58
CA GLN A 135 -8.43 0.35 -12.06
C GLN A 135 -9.67 0.77 -11.27
N GLU A 136 -10.55 -0.16 -10.90
CA GLU A 136 -11.75 0.14 -10.11
C GLU A 136 -11.39 0.59 -8.68
N TRP A 137 -10.31 0.03 -8.15
CA TRP A 137 -9.82 0.28 -6.80
C TRP A 137 -8.36 0.72 -6.81
N SER A 138 -8.03 1.64 -5.91
CA SER A 138 -6.66 2.06 -5.63
C SER A 138 -6.28 1.62 -4.22
N VAL A 139 -5.08 1.06 -4.05
CA VAL A 139 -4.56 0.56 -2.78
C VAL A 139 -3.19 1.15 -2.52
N LYS A 140 -3.08 2.06 -1.54
CA LYS A 140 -1.78 2.47 -0.97
C LYS A 140 -1.31 1.40 0.00
N LEU A 141 -0.03 1.08 -0.01
CA LEU A 141 0.60 0.14 0.91
C LEU A 141 1.87 0.73 1.51
N ASP A 142 2.08 0.49 2.80
CA ASP A 142 3.38 0.73 3.44
C ASP A 142 4.34 -0.44 3.17
N ALA A 143 5.64 -0.17 3.08
CA ALA A 143 6.66 -1.15 2.72
C ALA A 143 6.80 -2.32 3.72
N ASP A 144 6.42 -2.12 4.98
CA ASP A 144 6.44 -3.12 6.05
C ASP A 144 5.10 -3.86 6.22
N THR A 145 4.20 -3.77 5.23
CA THR A 145 2.93 -4.49 5.20
C THR A 145 3.03 -5.78 4.39
N VAL A 146 2.65 -6.91 5.00
CA VAL A 146 2.41 -8.17 4.29
C VAL A 146 1.02 -8.11 3.68
N PHE A 147 0.96 -7.91 2.36
CA PHE A 147 -0.28 -7.81 1.61
C PHE A 147 -0.45 -8.96 0.64
N ILE A 148 -1.65 -9.54 0.61
CA ILE A 148 -2.04 -10.67 -0.25
C ILE A 148 -3.25 -10.23 -1.10
N PRO A 149 -3.04 -9.69 -2.33
CA PRO A 149 -4.12 -9.13 -3.15
C PRO A 149 -5.29 -10.10 -3.39
N ASP A 150 -5.00 -11.40 -3.54
CA ASP A 150 -6.02 -12.43 -3.75
C ASP A 150 -7.04 -12.53 -2.61
N ARG A 151 -6.67 -12.10 -1.40
CA ARG A 151 -7.58 -12.04 -0.25
C ARG A 151 -8.40 -10.76 -0.20
N LEU A 152 -7.98 -9.70 -0.90
CA LEU A 152 -8.72 -8.44 -0.96
C LEU A 152 -9.86 -8.50 -1.99
N THR A 153 -9.66 -9.14 -3.13
CA THR A 153 -10.68 -9.20 -4.20
C THR A 153 -12.05 -9.73 -3.74
N PRO A 154 -12.15 -10.81 -2.94
CA PRO A 154 -13.43 -11.27 -2.40
C PRO A 154 -14.08 -10.24 -1.49
N ILE A 155 -13.30 -9.60 -0.61
CA ILE A 155 -13.78 -8.54 0.30
C ILE A 155 -14.41 -7.40 -0.50
N LEU A 156 -13.74 -6.93 -1.55
CA LEU A 156 -14.27 -5.88 -2.41
C LEU A 156 -15.52 -6.33 -3.18
N SER A 157 -15.61 -7.61 -3.52
CA SER A 157 -16.78 -8.19 -4.18
C SER A 157 -18.00 -8.24 -3.26
N HIS A 158 -17.80 -8.47 -1.95
CA HIS A 158 -18.86 -8.51 -0.94
C HIS A 158 -19.58 -7.17 -0.73
N ILE A 159 -18.95 -6.04 -1.11
CA ILE A 159 -19.59 -4.71 -1.08
C ILE A 159 -20.85 -4.68 -1.96
N GLY A 160 -20.88 -5.48 -3.02
CA GLY A 160 -22.05 -5.70 -3.86
C GLY A 160 -21.75 -5.57 -5.36
N PRO A 161 -22.78 -5.32 -6.19
CA PRO A 161 -22.62 -5.25 -7.64
C PRO A 161 -21.72 -4.06 -8.05
N PRO A 162 -21.19 -4.04 -9.29
CA PRO A 162 -20.30 -2.98 -9.78
C PRO A 162 -20.80 -1.56 -9.51
N ALA A 163 -22.11 -1.31 -9.64
CA ALA A 163 -22.70 -0.01 -9.34
C ALA A 163 -22.47 0.48 -7.90
N LYS A 164 -22.50 -0.43 -6.90
CA LYS A 164 -22.20 -0.09 -5.50
C LYS A 164 -20.71 0.10 -5.26
N ARG A 165 -19.87 -0.75 -5.87
CA ARG A 165 -18.40 -0.68 -5.71
C ARG A 165 -17.78 0.57 -6.34
N ASN A 166 -18.44 1.10 -7.37
CA ASN A 166 -18.01 2.30 -8.07
C ASN A 166 -18.59 3.59 -7.47
N ALA A 167 -19.32 3.53 -6.35
CA ALA A 167 -19.74 4.71 -5.61
C ALA A 167 -18.55 5.36 -4.89
N GLU A 168 -18.69 6.61 -4.45
CA GLU A 168 -17.69 7.32 -3.65
C GLU A 168 -17.60 6.68 -2.26
N LEU A 169 -16.56 5.87 -2.04
CA LEU A 169 -16.35 5.18 -0.78
C LEU A 169 -14.87 4.80 -0.59
N TYR A 170 -14.47 4.59 0.66
CA TYR A 170 -13.19 4.00 1.03
C TYR A 170 -13.39 2.85 2.03
N MET A 171 -12.44 1.93 2.10
CA MET A 171 -12.54 0.81 3.05
C MET A 171 -12.15 1.24 4.46
N ASN A 172 -12.97 0.87 5.43
CA ASN A 172 -12.60 0.93 6.83
C ASN A 172 -11.62 -0.20 7.15
N SER A 173 -10.35 0.17 7.26
CA SER A 173 -9.24 -0.71 7.65
C SER A 173 -9.15 -0.96 9.16
N CYS A 174 -9.87 -0.20 10.00
CA CYS A 174 -9.92 -0.43 11.45
C CYS A 174 -11.31 -0.16 12.06
N SER A 175 -12.15 -1.19 12.14
CA SER A 175 -13.54 -1.07 12.63
C SER A 175 -13.64 -0.54 14.06
N TRP A 176 -12.68 -0.87 14.93
CA TRP A 176 -12.62 -0.43 16.33
C TRP A 176 -11.85 0.87 16.58
N CYS A 177 -11.16 1.42 15.58
CA CYS A 177 -10.42 2.68 15.73
C CYS A 177 -11.35 3.88 15.60
N VAL A 178 -10.93 5.04 16.10
CA VAL A 178 -11.60 6.32 15.80
C VAL A 178 -11.41 6.68 14.33
N VAL A 179 -10.16 6.62 13.88
CA VAL A 179 -9.71 6.79 12.48
C VAL A 179 -9.92 5.45 11.74
N LYS A 180 -10.70 5.45 10.66
CA LYS A 180 -11.04 4.26 9.86
C LYS A 180 -10.02 3.98 8.77
N LEU A 181 -9.33 5.02 8.29
CA LEU A 181 -8.27 4.91 7.30
C LEU A 181 -6.92 4.86 8.01
N ILE A 182 -6.21 3.74 7.95
CA ILE A 182 -4.91 3.61 8.63
C ILE A 182 -3.80 3.30 7.62
N GLY A 183 -2.68 4.00 7.76
CA GLY A 183 -1.54 4.03 6.82
C GLY A 183 -1.08 2.70 6.19
N PRO A 184 -1.05 1.55 6.90
CA PRO A 184 -0.51 0.30 6.35
C PRO A 184 -1.18 -0.16 5.07
N ILE A 185 -2.48 0.10 4.94
CA ILE A 185 -3.26 -0.16 3.74
C ILE A 185 -4.44 0.79 3.65
N GLU A 186 -4.49 1.56 2.57
CA GLU A 186 -5.57 2.52 2.32
C GLU A 186 -6.21 2.21 0.97
N ILE A 187 -7.53 1.96 0.97
CA ILE A 187 -8.24 1.39 -0.17
C ILE A 187 -9.40 2.29 -0.56
N PHE A 188 -9.39 2.74 -1.81
CA PHE A 188 -10.30 3.74 -2.31
C PHE A 188 -10.99 3.26 -3.58
N SER A 189 -12.29 3.53 -3.70
CA SER A 189 -12.94 3.41 -5.01
C SER A 189 -12.42 4.49 -5.96
N ARG A 190 -12.46 4.21 -7.26
CA ARG A 190 -12.14 5.21 -8.30
C ARG A 190 -12.92 6.51 -8.11
N ALA A 191 -14.20 6.41 -7.77
CA ALA A 191 -15.06 7.59 -7.59
C ALA A 191 -14.64 8.43 -6.39
N ALA A 192 -14.24 7.81 -5.28
CA ALA A 192 -13.72 8.55 -4.12
C ALA A 192 -12.47 9.36 -4.47
N LEU A 193 -11.53 8.78 -5.22
CA LEU A 193 -10.32 9.49 -5.64
C LEU A 193 -10.59 10.56 -6.70
N LYS A 194 -11.60 10.39 -7.55
CA LYS A 194 -12.04 11.46 -8.47
C LYS A 194 -12.61 12.65 -7.69
N GLN A 195 -13.44 12.39 -6.69
CA GLN A 195 -13.98 13.45 -5.82
C GLN A 195 -12.87 14.13 -5.01
N LEU A 196 -11.86 13.37 -4.57
CA LEU A 196 -10.67 13.91 -3.92
C LEU A 196 -9.85 14.82 -4.84
N ASP A 197 -9.60 14.42 -6.10
CA ASP A 197 -8.91 15.23 -7.11
C ASP A 197 -9.60 16.59 -7.30
N GLU A 198 -10.92 16.55 -7.54
CA GLU A 198 -11.74 17.74 -7.75
C GLU A 198 -11.79 18.67 -6.51
N SER A 199 -11.54 18.13 -5.33
CA SER A 199 -11.69 18.84 -4.05
C SER A 199 -10.40 19.03 -3.25
N MET A 200 -9.24 18.64 -3.78
CA MET A 200 -7.98 18.65 -3.02
C MET A 200 -7.64 20.04 -2.48
N ASN A 201 -7.81 21.09 -3.29
CA ASN A 201 -7.62 22.49 -2.86
C ASN A 201 -8.52 22.87 -1.68
N ARG A 202 -9.75 22.36 -1.65
CA ARG A 202 -10.71 22.60 -0.57
C ARG A 202 -10.27 21.88 0.70
N CYS A 203 -9.82 20.64 0.58
CA CYS A 203 -9.31 19.88 1.71
C CYS A 203 -8.06 20.52 2.33
N GLU A 204 -7.10 20.97 1.52
CA GLU A 204 -5.92 21.69 2.01
C GLU A 204 -6.29 22.99 2.76
N LYS A 205 -7.40 23.64 2.38
CA LYS A 205 -7.85 24.91 2.99
C LYS A 205 -8.68 24.71 4.26
N GLU A 206 -9.55 23.70 4.28
CA GLU A 206 -10.58 23.52 5.33
C GLU A 206 -10.23 22.45 6.36
N VAL A 207 -9.30 21.53 6.06
CA VAL A 207 -8.83 20.52 7.01
C VAL A 207 -7.57 21.02 7.68
N ASP A 208 -7.58 21.09 9.01
CA ASP A 208 -6.33 21.28 9.76
C ASP A 208 -5.55 19.96 9.80
N TYR A 209 -4.31 19.98 9.28
CA TYR A 209 -3.48 18.79 9.16
C TYR A 209 -2.04 18.97 9.63
N HIS A 210 -1.71 20.08 10.29
CA HIS A 210 -0.32 20.42 10.64
C HIS A 210 0.30 19.45 11.67
N ASP A 211 -0.52 18.75 12.45
CA ASP A 211 -0.10 17.86 13.54
C ASP A 211 -0.53 16.40 13.37
N VAL A 212 -1.03 16.04 12.18
CA VAL A 212 -1.51 14.69 11.85
C VAL A 212 -0.70 14.05 10.72
N SER A 213 -0.81 12.73 10.59
CA SER A 213 -0.33 11.96 9.44
C SER A 213 -1.28 12.07 8.23
N GLU A 214 -0.80 11.62 7.07
CA GLU A 214 -1.51 11.74 5.80
C GLU A 214 -2.86 11.00 5.79
N ASP A 215 -2.92 9.83 6.44
CA ASP A 215 -4.11 8.98 6.50
C ASP A 215 -5.24 9.69 7.27
N VAL A 216 -4.89 10.37 8.36
CA VAL A 216 -5.82 11.20 9.13
C VAL A 216 -6.27 12.43 8.32
N PHE A 217 -5.37 13.07 7.57
CA PHE A 217 -5.75 14.16 6.66
C PHE A 217 -6.75 13.69 5.61
N LEU A 218 -6.49 12.57 4.94
CA LEU A 218 -7.38 12.00 3.93
C LEU A 218 -8.74 11.64 4.52
N GLU A 219 -8.79 11.02 5.70
CA GLU A 219 -10.06 10.70 6.34
C GLU A 219 -10.85 11.96 6.74
N ARG A 220 -10.19 12.99 7.28
CA ARG A 220 -10.83 14.28 7.57
C ARG A 220 -11.36 14.94 6.30
N CYS A 221 -10.61 14.87 5.21
CA CYS A 221 -11.04 15.35 3.89
C CYS A 221 -12.26 14.54 3.38
N PHE A 222 -12.26 13.21 3.49
CA PHE A 222 -13.43 12.42 3.12
C PHE A 222 -14.65 12.70 3.99
N ALA A 223 -14.48 12.97 5.28
CA ALA A 223 -15.56 13.44 6.13
C ALA A 223 -16.11 14.80 5.65
N LEU A 224 -15.24 15.75 5.28
CA LEU A 224 -15.62 17.04 4.71
C LEU A 224 -16.40 16.91 3.39
N LEU A 225 -16.01 15.92 2.56
CA LEU A 225 -16.63 15.60 1.28
C LEU A 225 -17.84 14.66 1.40
N LYS A 226 -18.17 14.21 2.62
CA LYS A 226 -19.25 13.26 2.92
C LYS A 226 -19.09 11.89 2.21
N ILE A 227 -17.84 11.48 1.97
CA ILE A 227 -17.52 10.17 1.41
C ILE A 227 -17.46 9.16 2.57
N PRO A 228 -18.36 8.15 2.62
CA PRO A 228 -18.44 7.25 3.76
C PRO A 228 -17.36 6.14 3.76
N PRO A 229 -16.89 5.73 4.95
CA PRO A 229 -16.19 4.47 5.10
C PRO A 229 -17.14 3.28 4.92
N VAL A 230 -16.65 2.20 4.31
CA VAL A 230 -17.35 0.91 4.22
C VAL A 230 -16.63 -0.12 5.06
N ASN A 231 -17.36 -0.75 5.98
CA ASN A 231 -16.85 -1.90 6.70
C ASN A 231 -16.83 -3.11 5.77
N ALA A 232 -15.75 -3.88 5.81
CA ALA A 232 -15.75 -5.24 5.31
C ALA A 232 -16.79 -6.08 6.12
N ASP A 233 -17.21 -7.24 5.58
CA ASP A 233 -18.07 -8.16 6.34
C ASP A 233 -17.40 -8.49 7.69
N LYS A 234 -18.18 -8.83 8.73
CA LYS A 234 -17.61 -9.23 10.03
C LYS A 234 -16.66 -10.43 9.91
N GLN A 235 -16.82 -11.24 8.87
CA GLN A 235 -15.96 -12.39 8.57
C GLN A 235 -14.72 -12.02 7.76
N ASP A 236 -14.71 -10.85 7.12
CA ASP A 236 -13.63 -10.40 6.26
C ASP A 236 -12.44 -9.93 7.10
N LYS A 237 -11.31 -10.61 6.90
CA LYS A 237 -10.05 -10.31 7.58
C LYS A 237 -9.24 -9.32 6.76
N LEU A 238 -9.66 -8.06 6.74
CA LEU A 238 -9.02 -7.02 5.93
C LEU A 238 -7.59 -6.72 6.42
N LEU A 239 -7.45 -6.07 7.58
CA LEU A 239 -6.16 -5.69 8.14
C LEU A 239 -6.03 -6.18 9.57
N LEU A 240 -4.93 -6.87 9.87
CA LEU A 240 -4.50 -7.14 11.23
C LEU A 240 -3.41 -6.15 11.64
N PRO A 241 -3.75 -5.11 12.43
CA PRO A 241 -2.74 -4.24 13.01
C PRO A 241 -2.11 -4.93 14.23
N THR A 242 -0.84 -5.34 14.12
CA THR A 242 -0.15 -6.08 15.18
C THR A 242 0.44 -5.17 16.25
N TRP A 243 0.41 -3.84 16.14
CA TRP A 243 0.92 -2.95 17.19
C TRP A 243 0.10 -2.99 18.50
N ARG A 244 -1.16 -3.47 18.46
CA ARG A 244 -1.95 -3.78 19.66
C ARG A 244 -1.91 -5.25 20.09
N VAL A 245 -1.44 -6.15 19.22
CA VAL A 245 -1.19 -7.55 19.59
C VAL A 245 0.25 -7.60 20.09
N ARG A 246 0.46 -7.64 21.41
CA ARG A 246 1.80 -7.81 21.99
C ARG A 246 2.55 -8.88 21.18
N ASN A 247 3.67 -8.49 20.56
CA ASN A 247 4.70 -9.31 19.92
C ASN A 247 4.76 -9.47 18.38
N HIS A 248 4.04 -8.73 17.52
CA HIS A 248 4.26 -8.83 16.05
C HIS A 248 4.33 -10.29 15.55
N GLU A 249 3.49 -11.15 16.14
CA GLU A 249 3.78 -12.58 16.11
C GLU A 249 3.43 -13.15 14.74
N VAL A 250 4.44 -13.68 14.07
CA VAL A 250 4.32 -14.35 12.77
C VAL A 250 3.24 -15.45 12.76
N LYS A 251 2.85 -15.99 13.93
CA LYS A 251 1.74 -16.95 14.07
C LYS A 251 0.40 -16.44 13.56
N HIS A 252 0.21 -15.12 13.44
CA HIS A 252 -1.02 -14.56 12.88
C HIS A 252 -1.04 -14.54 11.35
N CYS A 253 0.10 -14.75 10.70
CA CYS A 253 0.21 -14.67 9.24
C CYS A 253 -0.54 -15.79 8.51
N SER A 254 -0.66 -16.96 9.15
CA SER A 254 -1.44 -18.08 8.64
C SER A 254 -2.96 -17.95 8.88
N LYS A 255 -3.44 -16.86 9.49
CA LYS A 255 -4.86 -16.70 9.85
C LYS A 255 -5.75 -16.16 8.73
N GLY A 256 -5.23 -15.96 7.52
CA GLY A 256 -6.01 -15.58 6.34
C GLY A 256 -6.33 -14.09 6.23
N TRP A 257 -5.56 -13.21 6.86
CA TRP A 257 -5.69 -11.76 6.69
C TRP A 257 -5.21 -11.30 5.32
N ALA A 258 -5.87 -10.30 4.73
CA ALA A 258 -5.46 -9.71 3.46
C ALA A 258 -4.23 -8.81 3.62
N ALA A 259 -4.16 -8.06 4.72
CA ALA A 259 -3.01 -7.25 5.11
C ALA A 259 -2.63 -7.51 6.58
N ILE A 260 -1.32 -7.52 6.87
CA ILE A 260 -0.77 -7.70 8.21
C ILE A 260 0.42 -6.75 8.37
N HIS A 261 0.41 -5.96 9.45
CA HIS A 261 1.41 -4.91 9.68
C HIS A 261 1.65 -4.66 11.17
N PRO A 262 2.88 -4.28 11.61
CA PRO A 262 4.08 -4.06 10.79
C PRO A 262 5.06 -5.24 10.78
N PHE A 263 5.91 -5.28 9.75
CA PHE A 263 7.07 -6.17 9.62
C PHE A 263 8.30 -5.42 9.10
N LYS A 264 8.92 -4.61 9.97
CA LYS A 264 10.12 -3.83 9.65
C LYS A 264 11.40 -4.65 9.53
N ASP A 265 11.42 -5.86 10.09
CA ASP A 265 12.52 -6.82 9.94
C ASP A 265 12.30 -7.67 8.67
N PRO A 266 13.22 -7.64 7.69
CA PRO A 266 13.11 -8.44 6.48
C PRO A 266 12.93 -9.95 6.73
N LYS A 267 13.56 -10.52 7.76
CA LYS A 267 13.41 -11.95 8.10
C LYS A 267 12.00 -12.25 8.58
N LEU A 268 11.41 -11.37 9.39
CA LEU A 268 10.04 -11.53 9.88
C LEU A 268 9.02 -11.30 8.75
N LEU A 269 9.27 -10.33 7.86
CA LEU A 269 8.44 -10.09 6.66
C LEU A 269 8.41 -11.35 5.76
N LEU A 270 9.60 -11.87 5.40
CA LEU A 270 9.72 -13.11 4.62
C LEU A 270 8.98 -14.26 5.29
N ARG A 271 9.19 -14.43 6.59
CA ARG A 271 8.56 -15.52 7.35
C ARG A 271 7.04 -15.38 7.38
N CYS A 272 6.53 -14.17 7.48
CA CYS A 272 5.10 -13.92 7.45
C CYS A 272 4.49 -14.22 6.08
N PHE A 273 5.18 -13.91 4.97
CA PHE A 273 4.74 -14.35 3.64
C PHE A 273 4.72 -15.89 3.54
N GLU A 274 5.78 -16.57 3.96
CA GLU A 274 5.83 -18.04 4.01
C GLU A 274 4.62 -18.64 4.72
N LEU A 275 4.34 -18.20 5.94
CA LEU A 275 3.18 -18.65 6.72
C LEU A 275 1.84 -18.29 6.06
N SER A 276 1.77 -17.12 5.40
CA SER A 276 0.56 -16.70 4.69
C SER A 276 0.25 -17.64 3.52
N PHE A 277 1.25 -18.21 2.87
CA PHE A 277 1.07 -19.18 1.79
C PHE A 277 1.15 -20.64 2.26
N GLY A 278 1.01 -20.89 3.57
CA GLY A 278 0.91 -22.24 4.12
C GLY A 278 2.22 -23.00 4.22
N VAL A 279 3.38 -22.34 4.09
CA VAL A 279 4.68 -22.94 4.36
C VAL A 279 4.81 -23.14 5.87
N PRO A 280 4.95 -24.38 6.38
CA PRO A 280 5.06 -24.65 7.81
C PRO A 280 6.35 -24.07 8.42
N SER A 281 6.38 -24.00 9.75
CA SER A 281 7.59 -23.73 10.57
C SER A 281 8.62 -24.81 10.36
#